data_AF-A0A4R5XHG4-F1
#
_entry.id   AF-A0A4R5XHG4-F1
#
_cell.length_a   1.000
_cell.length_b   1.000
_cell.length_c   1.000
_cell.angle_alpha   90.00
_cell.angle_beta   90.00
_cell.angle_gamma   90.00
#
_symmetry.space_group_name_H-M   'P 1'
#
loop_
_entity.id
_entity.type
_entity.pdbx_description
1 polymer ?
#
loop_
_entity_poly.entity_id
_entity_poly.type
_entity_poly.pdbx_seq_one_letter_code
_entity_poly.pdbx_strand_id
1 'polypeptide(L)'
;MERFGRIPVNPRETDFYGAFNMLLQSSSLFRVAGSDFSVGPQRADYSKTNVDSPFEFVVYYGMKPVFVLQINEPGRLSCLSERRSADRRMRSILEDLYPLCPISTLDGVCTFGTKLCFYRLDQQSSLFPSL
;
A
#
# COMPACT_ATOMS: atom_id res chain seq x y z
N MET A 1 -1.16 -16.85 7.34
CA MET A 1 0.06 -17.17 6.56
C MET A 1 -0.16 -18.23 5.48
N GLU A 2 -1.11 -19.16 5.63
CA GLU A 2 -1.33 -20.28 4.68
C GLU A 2 -1.50 -19.89 3.20
N ARG A 3 -2.05 -18.69 2.91
CA ARG A 3 -2.24 -18.23 1.52
C ARG A 3 -0.96 -17.88 0.79
N PHE A 4 0.08 -17.41 1.48
CA PHE A 4 1.39 -17.19 0.86
C PHE A 4 2.07 -18.51 0.47
N GLY A 5 1.69 -19.63 1.10
CA GLY A 5 2.18 -20.96 0.74
C GLY A 5 1.56 -21.55 -0.53
N ARG A 6 0.54 -20.89 -1.12
CA ARG A 6 -0.13 -21.33 -2.36
C ARG A 6 0.32 -20.52 -3.60
N ILE A 7 1.34 -19.69 -3.45
CA ILE A 7 1.86 -18.85 -4.52
C ILE A 7 2.65 -19.72 -5.51
N PRO A 8 2.43 -19.60 -6.83
CA PRO A 8 3.12 -20.40 -7.84
C PRO A 8 4.61 -20.04 -7.96
N VAL A 9 5.39 -20.90 -8.62
CA VAL A 9 6.85 -20.73 -8.80
C VAL A 9 7.22 -19.45 -9.57
N ASN A 10 6.37 -19.02 -10.50
CA ASN A 10 6.53 -17.78 -11.26
C ASN A 10 5.38 -16.82 -10.95
N PRO A 11 5.43 -16.17 -9.78
CA PRO A 11 4.28 -15.44 -9.28
C PRO A 11 4.12 -14.08 -9.94
N ARG A 12 2.88 -13.73 -10.23
CA ARG A 12 2.45 -12.43 -10.74
C ARG A 12 1.91 -11.57 -9.61
N GLU A 13 1.78 -10.27 -9.86
CA GLU A 13 1.19 -9.31 -8.93
C GLU A 13 -0.17 -9.79 -8.37
N THR A 14 -1.05 -10.29 -9.24
CA THR A 14 -2.40 -10.77 -8.89
C THR A 14 -2.42 -11.93 -7.90
N ASP A 15 -1.37 -12.75 -7.86
CA ASP A 15 -1.30 -13.92 -6.97
C ASP A 15 -1.20 -13.50 -5.49
N PHE A 16 -0.79 -12.26 -5.23
CA PHE A 16 -0.63 -11.73 -3.87
C PHE A 16 -1.87 -10.99 -3.36
N TYR A 17 -2.82 -10.59 -4.21
CA TYR A 17 -3.98 -9.78 -3.79
C TYR A 17 -4.80 -10.45 -2.70
N GLY A 18 -5.14 -11.73 -2.91
CA GLY A 18 -5.93 -12.48 -1.94
C GLY A 18 -5.17 -12.72 -0.63
N ALA A 19 -3.85 -12.94 -0.70
CA ALA A 19 -3.02 -13.19 0.47
C ALA A 19 -2.86 -11.92 1.32
N PHE A 20 -2.58 -10.78 0.69
CA PHE A 20 -2.47 -9.50 1.37
C PHE A 20 -3.82 -8.97 1.88
N ASN A 21 -4.89 -9.10 1.11
CA ASN A 21 -6.22 -8.71 1.57
C ASN A 21 -6.61 -9.45 2.87
N MET A 22 -6.38 -10.77 2.91
CA MET A 22 -6.61 -11.56 4.12
C MET A 22 -5.69 -11.16 5.27
N LEU A 23 -4.42 -10.85 4.97
CA LEU A 23 -3.48 -10.42 6.00
C LEU A 23 -3.93 -9.10 6.63
N LEU A 24 -4.34 -8.11 5.82
CA LEU A 24 -4.84 -6.82 6.29
C LEU A 24 -6.10 -6.98 7.14
N GLN A 25 -7.01 -7.87 6.76
CA GLN A 25 -8.24 -8.15 7.51
C GLN A 25 -8.03 -9.03 8.76
N SER A 26 -6.81 -9.51 8.99
CA SER A 26 -6.49 -10.37 10.14
C SER A 26 -6.59 -9.60 11.45
N SER A 27 -7.12 -10.27 12.48
CA SER A 27 -7.18 -9.74 13.86
C SER A 27 -5.80 -9.33 14.43
N SER A 28 -4.72 -9.87 13.89
CA SER A 28 -3.34 -9.53 14.26
C SER A 28 -2.84 -8.20 13.69
N LEU A 29 -3.52 -7.63 12.70
CA LEU A 29 -3.17 -6.35 12.08
C LEU A 29 -4.31 -5.34 12.27
N PHE A 30 -5.30 -5.35 11.38
CA PHE A 30 -6.47 -4.51 11.47
C PHE A 30 -7.66 -5.43 11.72
N ARG A 31 -8.20 -5.38 12.94
CA ARG A 31 -9.34 -6.21 13.36
C ARG A 31 -10.62 -5.75 12.65
N VAL A 32 -10.76 -5.98 11.34
CA VAL A 32 -11.89 -5.47 10.55
C VAL A 32 -13.24 -6.00 11.06
N ALA A 33 -13.31 -7.28 11.42
CA ALA A 33 -14.53 -7.87 11.94
C ALA A 33 -14.90 -7.28 13.31
N GLY A 34 -15.99 -6.51 13.34
CA GLY A 34 -16.52 -5.89 14.56
C GLY A 34 -15.72 -4.68 15.06
N SER A 35 -14.99 -3.99 14.18
CA SER A 35 -14.40 -2.68 14.49
C SER A 35 -14.75 -1.66 13.40
N ASP A 36 -14.28 -0.42 13.58
CA ASP A 36 -14.41 0.66 12.61
C ASP A 36 -13.36 0.62 11.49
N PHE A 37 -12.49 -0.40 11.47
CA PHE A 37 -11.54 -0.58 10.37
C PHE A 37 -12.21 -1.20 9.15
N SER A 38 -11.86 -0.69 7.97
CA SER A 38 -12.22 -1.30 6.69
C SER A 38 -11.02 -1.33 5.74
N VAL A 39 -11.04 -2.28 4.80
CA VAL A 39 -9.99 -2.42 3.77
C VAL A 39 -10.64 -2.23 2.41
N GLY A 40 -10.25 -1.16 1.71
CA GLY A 40 -10.74 -0.84 0.38
C GLY A 40 -9.67 -1.08 -0.68
N PRO A 41 -9.94 -1.84 -1.76
CA PRO A 41 -9.06 -1.85 -2.92
C PRO A 41 -9.16 -0.50 -3.63
N GLN A 42 -8.03 0.16 -3.84
CA GLN A 42 -7.92 1.36 -4.65
C GLN A 42 -7.14 1.00 -5.91
N ARG A 43 -7.76 1.24 -7.08
CA ARG A 43 -7.00 1.31 -8.32
C ARG A 43 -6.55 2.75 -8.46
N ALA A 44 -5.25 2.96 -8.71
CA ALA A 44 -4.77 4.29 -9.05
C ALA A 44 -5.62 4.83 -10.22
N ASP A 45 -6.08 6.07 -10.08
CA ASP A 45 -7.11 6.65 -10.93
C ASP A 45 -6.93 6.35 -12.42
N TYR A 46 -8.02 5.93 -13.05
CA TYR A 46 -8.17 5.75 -14.50
C TYR A 46 -7.91 7.05 -15.31
N SER A 47 -7.63 8.18 -14.64
CA SER A 47 -7.34 9.48 -15.26
C SER A 47 -5.90 9.60 -15.79
N LYS A 48 -4.99 8.69 -15.42
CA LYS A 48 -3.67 8.55 -16.06
C LYS A 48 -3.69 7.29 -16.91
N THR A 49 -3.54 7.44 -18.21
CA THR A 49 -3.54 6.43 -19.29
C THR A 49 -2.49 5.31 -19.16
N ASN A 50 -1.89 5.09 -17.99
CA ASN A 50 -0.92 4.03 -17.75
C ASN A 50 -1.65 2.72 -17.41
N VAL A 51 -1.66 1.82 -18.38
CA VAL A 51 -2.18 0.44 -18.29
C VAL A 51 -1.46 -0.41 -17.22
N ASP A 52 -0.38 0.12 -16.63
CA ASP A 52 0.51 -0.53 -15.65
C ASP A 52 0.47 0.10 -14.24
N SER A 53 -0.68 0.63 -13.82
CA SER A 53 -0.85 1.08 -12.43
C SER A 53 -0.99 -0.13 -11.49
N PRO A 54 -0.13 -0.27 -10.46
CA PRO A 54 -0.18 -1.38 -9.52
C PRO A 54 -1.46 -1.34 -8.69
N PHE A 55 -1.80 -2.48 -8.12
CA PHE A 55 -2.94 -2.57 -7.21
C PHE A 55 -2.59 -2.09 -5.80
N GLU A 56 -3.50 -1.32 -5.20
CA GLU A 56 -3.33 -0.74 -3.88
C GLU A 56 -4.49 -1.13 -2.95
N PHE A 57 -4.19 -1.30 -1.68
CA PHE A 57 -5.17 -1.38 -0.61
C PHE A 57 -4.96 -0.19 0.32
N VAL A 58 -6.06 0.45 0.69
CA VAL A 58 -6.07 1.45 1.75
C VAL A 58 -6.90 0.91 2.90
N VAL A 59 -6.34 0.99 4.10
CA VAL A 59 -7.05 0.71 5.34
C VAL A 59 -7.59 2.02 5.86
N TYR A 60 -8.88 2.02 6.19
CA TYR A 60 -9.57 3.18 6.75
C TYR A 60 -10.00 2.89 8.17
N TYR A 61 -9.97 3.91 9.03
CA TYR A 61 -10.71 3.95 10.29
C TYR A 61 -11.91 4.89 10.09
N GLY A 62 -13.12 4.32 10.05
CA GLY A 62 -14.28 4.99 9.48
C GLY A 62 -14.04 5.35 8.02
N MET A 63 -14.06 6.65 7.69
CA MET A 63 -13.78 7.18 6.34
C MET A 63 -12.38 7.76 6.18
N LYS A 64 -11.50 7.61 7.18
CA LYS A 64 -10.18 8.26 7.19
C LYS A 64 -9.06 7.24 6.96
N PRO A 65 -8.14 7.47 6.01
CA PRO A 65 -7.06 6.54 5.71
C PRO A 65 -6.08 6.47 6.88
N VAL A 66 -5.61 5.27 7.20
CA VAL A 66 -4.65 5.02 8.29
C VAL A 66 -3.45 4.17 7.87
N PHE A 67 -3.56 3.46 6.74
CA PHE A 67 -2.47 2.64 6.21
C PHE A 67 -2.65 2.38 4.72
N VAL A 68 -1.54 2.25 4.00
CA VAL A 68 -1.52 1.97 2.55
C VAL A 68 -0.66 0.75 2.27
N LEU A 69 -1.12 -0.13 1.38
CA LEU A 69 -0.35 -1.24 0.83
C LEU A 69 -0.37 -1.18 -0.69
N GLN A 70 0.81 -1.08 -1.32
CA GLN A 70 0.97 -1.20 -2.76
C GLN A 70 1.58 -2.56 -3.10
N ILE A 71 0.98 -3.25 -4.07
CA ILE A 71 1.43 -4.57 -4.53
C ILE A 71 2.00 -4.41 -5.93
N ASN A 72 3.27 -4.75 -6.10
CA ASN A 72 3.95 -4.76 -7.40
C ASN A 72 4.33 -6.19 -7.78
N GLU A 73 4.44 -6.42 -9.08
CA GLU A 73 4.95 -7.68 -9.63
C GLU A 73 6.34 -8.04 -9.08
N PRO A 74 6.54 -9.27 -8.55
CA PRO A 74 7.80 -9.65 -7.88
C PRO A 74 9.05 -9.53 -8.75
N GLY A 75 8.93 -9.88 -10.03
CA GLY A 75 10.03 -9.82 -11.00
C GLY A 75 10.56 -8.41 -11.23
N ARG A 76 9.73 -7.38 -11.03
CA ARG A 76 10.11 -5.97 -11.23
C ARG A 76 11.10 -5.46 -10.20
N LEU A 77 11.30 -6.16 -9.09
CA LEU A 77 12.27 -5.76 -8.06
C LEU A 77 13.71 -5.70 -8.59
N SER A 78 14.06 -6.57 -9.55
CA SER A 78 15.40 -6.57 -10.16
C SER A 78 15.64 -5.36 -11.06
N CYS A 79 14.56 -4.67 -11.48
CA CYS A 79 14.63 -3.52 -12.35
C CYS A 79 14.73 -2.21 -11.53
N LEU A 80 15.82 -1.46 -11.72
CA LEU A 80 16.04 -0.21 -10.98
C LEU A 80 15.00 0.87 -11.30
N SER A 81 14.56 0.98 -12.55
CA SER A 81 13.54 1.96 -12.94
C SER A 81 12.20 1.65 -12.29
N GLU A 82 11.79 0.37 -12.25
CA GLU A 82 10.54 -0.04 -11.61
C GLU A 82 10.55 0.24 -10.10
N ARG A 83 11.68 -0.03 -9.42
CA ARG A 83 11.83 0.33 -8.00
C ARG A 83 11.68 1.83 -7.77
N ARG A 84 12.31 2.67 -8.60
CA ARG A 84 12.17 4.13 -8.52
C ARG A 84 10.74 4.59 -8.80
N SER A 85 10.06 3.96 -9.75
CA SER A 85 8.67 4.27 -10.07
C SER A 85 7.72 3.92 -8.93
N ALA A 86 7.86 2.73 -8.33
CA ALA A 86 7.07 2.31 -7.17
C ALA A 86 7.30 3.22 -5.95
N ASP A 87 8.56 3.60 -5.71
CA ASP A 87 8.96 4.51 -4.64
C ASP A 87 8.35 5.91 -4.80
N ARG A 88 8.39 6.50 -6.00
CA ARG A 88 7.70 7.77 -6.28
C ARG A 88 6.18 7.67 -6.11
N ARG A 89 5.60 6.55 -6.56
CA ARG A 89 4.15 6.32 -6.47
C ARG A 89 3.71 6.25 -5.01
N MET A 90 4.42 5.49 -4.18
CA MET A 90 4.13 5.40 -2.74
C MET A 90 4.22 6.75 -2.05
N ARG A 91 5.24 7.58 -2.34
CA ARG A 91 5.32 8.93 -1.76
C ARG A 91 4.15 9.81 -2.18
N SER A 92 3.77 9.80 -3.45
CA SER A 92 2.58 10.53 -3.93
C SER A 92 1.31 10.12 -3.20
N ILE A 93 1.08 8.82 -3.02
CA ILE A 93 -0.12 8.32 -2.32
C ILE A 93 -0.14 8.78 -0.86
N LEU A 94 1.01 8.71 -0.19
CA LEU A 94 1.10 9.17 1.20
C LEU A 94 0.86 10.67 1.29
N GLU A 95 1.44 11.47 0.40
CA GLU A 95 1.21 12.92 0.33
C GLU A 95 -0.27 13.27 0.09
N ASP A 96 -0.95 12.54 -0.80
CA ASP A 96 -2.37 12.76 -1.11
C ASP A 96 -3.30 12.34 0.04
N LEU A 97 -3.00 11.25 0.74
CA LEU A 97 -3.85 10.69 1.80
C LEU A 97 -3.57 11.28 3.19
N TYR A 98 -2.35 11.76 3.45
CA TYR A 98 -1.94 12.24 4.76
C TYR A 98 -2.82 13.37 5.34
N PRO A 99 -3.27 14.37 4.56
CA PRO A 99 -4.19 15.40 5.06
C PRO A 99 -5.52 14.85 5.60
N LEU A 100 -5.91 13.64 5.20
CA LEU A 100 -7.13 12.96 5.64
C LEU A 100 -6.88 12.01 6.82
N CYS A 101 -5.61 11.71 7.13
CA CYS A 101 -5.22 10.78 8.17
C CYS A 101 -5.59 11.32 9.57
N PRO A 102 -6.25 10.53 10.43
CA PRO A 102 -6.68 11.01 11.76
C PRO A 102 -5.57 10.99 12.82
N ILE A 103 -4.41 10.40 12.49
CA ILE A 103 -3.30 10.18 13.41
C ILE A 103 -2.06 10.91 12.87
N SER A 104 -1.07 11.13 13.74
CA SER A 104 0.12 11.93 13.44
C SER A 104 1.06 11.33 12.39
N THR A 105 0.83 10.07 12.01
CA THR A 105 1.68 9.31 11.09
C THR A 105 0.82 8.50 10.14
N LEU A 106 1.07 8.59 8.83
CA LEU A 106 0.53 7.66 7.84
C LEU A 106 1.64 6.69 7.42
N ASP A 107 1.42 5.41 7.68
CA ASP A 107 2.33 4.33 7.29
C ASP A 107 1.91 3.71 5.96
N GLY A 108 2.89 3.39 5.13
CA GLY A 108 2.70 2.74 3.84
C GLY A 108 3.67 1.57 3.66
N VAL A 109 3.24 0.55 2.93
CA VAL A 109 4.10 -0.59 2.56
C VAL A 109 4.04 -0.81 1.06
N CYS A 110 5.20 -0.81 0.43
CA CYS A 110 5.36 -1.20 -0.97
C CYS A 110 5.92 -2.63 -1.01
N THR A 111 5.33 -3.49 -1.84
CA THR A 111 5.71 -4.90 -1.93
C THR A 111 6.13 -5.29 -3.33
N PHE A 112 7.10 -6.21 -3.40
CA PHE A 112 7.45 -6.97 -4.59
C PHE A 112 7.36 -8.44 -4.23
N GLY A 113 6.17 -9.01 -4.40
CA GLY A 113 5.81 -10.29 -3.80
C GLY A 113 5.86 -10.24 -2.27
N THR A 114 6.69 -11.06 -1.64
CA THR A 114 6.85 -11.09 -0.17
C THR A 114 7.92 -10.14 0.37
N LYS A 115 8.65 -9.44 -0.50
CA LYS A 115 9.66 -8.46 -0.09
C LYS A 115 8.98 -7.13 0.16
N LEU A 116 9.21 -6.56 1.34
CA LEU A 116 8.53 -5.37 1.83
C LEU A 116 9.48 -4.17 1.89
N CYS A 117 8.97 -2.99 1.58
CA CYS A 117 9.60 -1.70 1.80
C CYS A 117 8.63 -0.81 2.56
N PHE A 118 9.07 -0.23 3.67
CA PHE A 118 8.24 0.55 4.58
C PHE A 118 8.44 2.04 4.36
N TYR A 119 7.33 2.77 4.38
CA TYR A 119 7.27 4.21 4.23
C TYR A 119 6.49 4.78 5.41
N ARG A 120 6.90 5.97 5.84
CA ARG A 120 6.25 6.72 6.91
C ARG A 120 6.24 8.19 6.51
N LEU A 121 5.08 8.82 6.67
CA LEU A 121 4.94 10.27 6.59
C LEU A 121 4.37 10.75 7.92
N ASP A 122 5.10 11.66 8.58
CA ASP A 122 4.71 12.24 9.86
C ASP A 122 4.71 13.78 9.80
N GLN A 123 4.11 14.38 10.81
CA GLN A 123 3.96 15.83 10.93
C GLN A 123 5.29 16.57 11.14
N GLN A 124 6.37 15.87 11.46
CA GLN A 124 7.71 16.47 11.64
C GLN A 124 8.53 16.52 10.34
N SER A 125 8.12 15.76 9.33
CA SER A 125 8.79 15.71 8.02
C SER A 125 8.51 16.94 7.15
N SER A 126 7.46 17.71 7.46
CA SER A 126 7.17 19.01 6.83
C SER A 126 7.95 20.13 7.52
N LEU A 127 9.26 20.22 7.23
CA LEU A 127 9.96 21.50 7.35
C LEU A 127 9.29 22.45 6.35
N PHE A 128 8.38 23.29 6.82
CA PHE A 128 7.79 24.36 6.04
C PHE A 128 8.90 25.19 5.37
N PRO A 129 8.77 25.59 4.10
CA PRO A 129 9.54 26.73 3.63
C PRO A 129 9.08 27.95 4.44
N SER A 130 10.02 28.58 5.14
CA SER A 130 9.82 29.92 5.68
C SER A 130 9.65 30.87 4.50
N LEU A 131 8.42 31.38 4.33
CA LEU A 131 8.14 32.59 3.56
C LEU A 131 8.33 33.82 4.45
#